data_AF-A0A2H0YLE8-F1
#
_entry.id   AF-A0A2H0YLE8-F1
#
_cell.length_a   1.000
_cell.length_b   1.000
_cell.length_c   1.000
_cell.angle_alpha   90.00
_cell.angle_beta   90.00
_cell.angle_gamma   90.00
#
_symmetry.space_group_name_H-M   'P 1'
#
loop_
_entity.id
_entity.type
_entity.pdbx_description
1 polymer ?
#
loop_
_entity_poly.entity_id
_entity_poly.type
_entity_poly.pdbx_seq_one_letter_code
_entity_poly.pdbx_strand_id
1 'polypeptide(L)' 'MTNKEKFLTEHNKLSPLALQATIRLLSRFEIDKPVLCKKGNWSIEKARRPFIMWLTSLKPKEIKIINAGDSKKIR' A
#
# COMPACT_ATOMS: atom_id res chain seq x y z
N MET A 1 9.34 3.28 -14.97
CA MET A 1 8.85 2.55 -13.79
C MET A 1 9.74 2.83 -12.60
N THR A 2 9.20 3.51 -11.60
CA THR A 2 9.82 3.68 -10.28
C THR A 2 9.84 2.35 -9.52
N ASN A 3 10.70 2.21 -8.50
CA ASN A 3 10.73 1.01 -7.64
C ASN A 3 9.37 0.72 -6.99
N LYS A 4 8.58 1.76 -6.73
CA LYS A 4 7.25 1.70 -6.14
C LYS A 4 6.21 1.06 -7.08
N GLU A 5 6.24 1.43 -8.36
CA GLU A 5 5.38 0.85 -9.39
C GLU A 5 5.73 -0.61 -9.67
N LYS A 6 7.04 -0.95 -9.71
CA LYS A 6 7.48 -2.34 -9.85
C LYS A 6 7.00 -3.20 -8.69
N PHE A 7 7.16 -2.70 -7.47
CA PHE A 7 6.62 -3.39 -6.28
C PHE A 7 5.11 -3.58 -6.36
N LEU A 8 4.36 -2.56 -6.78
CA LEU A 8 2.91 -2.65 -6.88
C LEU A 8 2.48 -3.75 -7.86
N THR A 9 3.10 -3.79 -9.04
CA THR A 9 2.83 -4.81 -10.05
C THR A 9 3.12 -6.21 -9.53
N GLU A 10 4.30 -6.43 -8.93
CA GLU A 10 4.68 -7.73 -8.39
C GLU A 10 3.82 -8.14 -7.19
N HIS A 11 3.50 -7.21 -6.29
CA HIS A 11 2.58 -7.44 -5.18
C HIS A 11 1.20 -7.86 -5.70
N ASN A 12 0.64 -7.15 -6.68
CA ASN A 12 -0.69 -7.45 -7.22
C ASN A 12 -0.73 -8.79 -7.97
N LYS A 13 0.36 -9.13 -8.69
CA LYS A 13 0.50 -10.43 -9.36
C LYS A 13 0.51 -11.59 -8.38
N LEU A 14 1.15 -11.41 -7.23
CA LEU A 14 1.30 -12.45 -6.21
C LEU A 14 0.17 -12.45 -5.17
N SER A 15 -0.77 -11.51 -5.24
CA SER A 15 -1.82 -11.32 -4.22
C SER A 15 -3.20 -11.66 -4.80
N PRO A 16 -4.10 -12.22 -3.98
CA PRO A 16 -5.49 -12.42 -4.39
C PRO A 16 -6.17 -11.08 -4.63
N LEU A 17 -7.26 -11.07 -5.41
CA LEU A 17 -8.02 -9.85 -5.77
C LEU A 17 -8.37 -8.98 -4.55
N ALA A 18 -8.70 -9.58 -3.41
CA ALA A 18 -9.03 -8.86 -2.17
C ALA A 18 -7.86 -8.10 -1.54
N LEU A 19 -6.61 -8.45 -1.88
CA LEU A 19 -5.38 -7.83 -1.38
C LEU A 19 -4.61 -7.08 -2.48
N GLN A 20 -5.19 -6.96 -3.68
CA GLN A 20 -4.64 -6.09 -4.69
C GLN A 20 -4.74 -4.64 -4.22
N ALA A 21 -3.66 -3.92 -4.40
CA ALA A 21 -3.53 -2.54 -3.99
C ALA A 21 -3.49 -1.61 -5.20
N THR A 22 -3.64 -0.32 -4.93
CA THR A 22 -3.44 0.75 -5.90
C THR A 22 -2.22 1.57 -5.49
N ILE A 23 -1.74 2.41 -6.40
CA ILE A 23 -0.65 3.34 -6.08
C ILE A 23 -1.02 4.30 -4.95
N ARG A 24 -2.32 4.63 -4.78
CA ARG A 24 -2.82 5.49 -3.69
C ARG A 24 -2.67 4.82 -2.33
N LEU A 25 -3.01 3.52 -2.23
CA LEU A 25 -2.78 2.73 -0.99
C LEU A 25 -1.30 2.67 -0.64
N LEU A 26 -0.43 2.50 -1.64
CA LEU A 26 1.01 2.50 -1.46
C LEU A 26 1.56 3.86 -1.01
N SER A 27 1.05 4.96 -1.55
CA SER A 27 1.35 6.31 -1.08
C SER A 27 0.85 6.56 0.33
N ARG A 28 -0.34 6.05 0.67
CA ARG A 28 -0.84 6.17 2.03
C ARG A 28 0.00 5.38 3.02
N PHE A 29 0.41 4.16 2.68
CA PHE A 29 1.30 3.35 3.51
C PHE A 29 2.63 4.04 3.79
N GLU A 30 3.20 4.73 2.80
CA GLU A 30 4.42 5.52 2.97
C GLU A 30 4.27 6.68 3.97
N ILE A 31 3.09 7.32 3.97
CA ILE A 31 2.76 8.41 4.91
C ILE A 31 2.50 7.85 6.32
N ASP A 32 1.77 6.75 6.42
CA ASP A 32 1.38 6.13 7.71
C ASP A 32 2.56 5.43 8.39
N LYS A 33 3.45 4.81 7.61
CA LYS A 33 4.57 4.00 8.09
C LYS A 33 5.90 4.37 7.42
N PRO A 34 6.35 5.63 7.51
CA PRO A 34 7.56 6.11 6.83
C PRO A 34 8.83 5.35 7.24
N VAL A 35 8.87 4.81 8.47
CA VAL A 35 9.98 4.00 8.98
C VAL A 35 10.11 2.67 8.23
N LEU A 36 8.99 2.07 7.80
CA LEU A 36 8.96 0.83 7.03
C LEU A 36 9.26 1.08 5.55
N CYS A 37 9.13 2.33 5.09
CA CYS A 37 9.42 2.79 3.74
C CYS A 37 10.74 3.56 3.62
N LYS A 38 11.67 3.38 4.57
CA LYS A 38 12.95 4.12 4.60
C LYS A 38 13.67 4.01 3.24
N LYS A 39 13.73 5.15 2.54
CA LYS A 39 14.60 5.45 1.39
C LYS A 39 14.43 4.47 0.20
N GLY A 40 13.21 4.32 -0.31
CA GLY A 40 12.97 3.67 -1.61
C GLY A 40 13.17 2.15 -1.64
N ASN A 41 13.26 1.52 -0.45
CA ASN A 41 13.35 0.07 -0.29
C ASN A 41 11.98 -0.60 -0.49
N TRP A 42 11.41 -0.43 -1.69
CA TRP A 42 10.20 -1.14 -2.14
C TRP A 42 10.53 -2.57 -2.60
N SER A 43 11.41 -3.27 -1.89
CA SER A 43 11.71 -4.67 -2.20
C SER A 43 10.54 -5.54 -1.74
N ILE A 44 10.13 -6.50 -2.58
CA ILE A 44 9.05 -7.44 -2.27
C ILE A 44 9.37 -8.21 -0.98
N GLU A 45 10.62 -8.61 -0.76
CA GLU A 45 11.00 -9.41 0.41
C GLU A 45 10.86 -8.64 1.73
N LYS A 46 11.08 -7.32 1.70
CA LYS A 46 11.14 -6.48 2.91
C LYS A 46 9.86 -5.69 3.14
N ALA A 47 9.27 -5.14 2.08
CA ALA A 47 8.12 -4.24 2.17
C ALA A 47 6.77 -4.98 2.07
N ARG A 48 6.71 -6.16 1.43
CA ARG A 48 5.42 -6.83 1.15
C ARG A 48 4.72 -7.30 2.41
N ARG A 49 5.43 -7.93 3.35
CA ARG A 49 4.86 -8.38 4.63
C ARG A 49 4.28 -7.22 5.45
N PRO A 50 5.03 -6.15 5.75
CA PRO A 50 4.48 -5.02 6.50
C PRO A 50 3.37 -4.30 5.72
N PHE A 51 3.45 -4.25 4.38
CA PHE A 51 2.39 -3.69 3.55
C PHE A 51 1.09 -4.50 3.62
N ILE A 52 1.15 -5.82 3.50
CA ILE A 52 -0.01 -6.71 3.66
C ILE A 52 -0.59 -6.55 5.06
N MET A 53 0.23 -6.57 6.10
CA MET A 53 -0.23 -6.43 7.49
C MET A 53 -0.95 -5.10 7.71
N TRP A 54 -0.43 -4.01 7.14
CA TRP A 54 -1.11 -2.72 7.16
C TRP A 54 -2.41 -2.74 6.34
N LEU A 55 -2.39 -3.30 5.14
CA LEU A 55 -3.55 -3.39 4.26
C LEU A 55 -4.69 -4.20 4.90
N THR A 56 -4.38 -5.32 5.55
CA THR A 56 -5.36 -6.14 6.29
C THR A 56 -5.85 -5.48 7.57
N SER A 57 -5.11 -4.50 8.10
CA SER A 57 -5.55 -3.72 9.26
C SER A 57 -6.55 -2.62 8.87
N LEU A 58 -6.66 -2.27 7.58
CA LEU A 58 -7.63 -1.29 7.10
C LEU A 58 -9.03 -1.89 7.02
N LYS A 59 -10.03 -1.09 7.41
CA LYS A 59 -11.43 -1.45 7.17
C LYS A 59 -11.76 -1.30 5.68
N PRO A 60 -12.70 -2.08 5.12
CA PRO A 60 -13.10 -1.95 3.72
C PRO A 60 -13.54 -0.53 3.32
N LYS A 61 -14.11 0.24 4.27
CA LYS A 61 -14.48 1.66 4.07
C LYS A 61 -13.25 2.54 3.84
N GLU A 62 -12.18 2.34 4.61
CA GLU A 62 -10.92 3.09 4.51
C GLU A 62 -10.26 2.84 3.15
N ILE A 63 -10.22 1.57 2.72
CA ILE A 63 -9.67 1.18 1.41
C ILE A 63 -10.41 1.90 0.27
N LYS A 64 -11.75 1.95 0.35
CA LYS A 64 -12.58 2.67 -0.63
C LYS A 64 -12.29 4.17 -0.64
N ILE A 65 -12.17 4.81 0.53
CA ILE A 65 -11.88 6.25 0.66
C ILE A 65 -10.51 6.58 0.05
N ILE A 66 -9.48 5.82 0.41
CA ILE A 66 -8.11 6.01 -0.10
C ILE A 66 -8.06 5.84 -1.63
N ASN A 67 -8.79 4.86 -2.17
CA ASN A 67 -8.86 4.61 -3.61
C ASN A 67 -9.68 5.68 -4.36
N ALA A 68 -10.76 6.19 -3.75
CA ALA A 68 -11.58 7.27 -4.31
C ALA A 68 -10.82 8.61 -4.35
N GLY A 69 -9.71 8.74 -3.63
CA GLY A 69 -8.89 9.95 -3.61
C GLY A 69 -9.44 11.06 -2.73
N ASP A 70 -10.49 10.78 -1.95
CA ASP A 70 -11.09 11.74 -1.04
C ASP A 70 -10.28 11.77 0.26
N SER A 71 -9.27 12.64 0.30
CA SER A 71 -8.48 12.94 1.50
C SER A 71 -9.29 13.74 2.54
N LYS A 72 -10.58 13.43 2.76
CA LYS A 72 -11.32 14.00 3.89
C LYS A 72 -10.99 13.21 5.15
N LYS A 73 -10.14 13.83 5.97
CA LYS A 73 -9.90 13.60 7.42
C LYS A 73 -10.72 12.44 7.99
N ILE A 74 -10.09 11.26 8.07
CA ILE A 74 -10.47 10.27 9.08
C ILE A 74 -9.91 10.83 10.39
N ARG A 75 -10.82 11.29 11.25
CA ARG A 75 -10.56 11.95 12.53
C ARG A 75 -10.66 10.92 13.64
#